data_AF-A0A2E3QTK3-F1
#
_entry.id   AF-A0A2E3QTK3-F1
#
_cell.length_a   1.000
_cell.length_b   1.000
_cell.length_c   1.000
_cell.angle_alpha   90.00
_cell.angle_beta   90.00
_cell.angle_gamma   90.00
#
_symmetry.space_group_name_H-M   'P 1'
#
loop_
_entity.id
_entity.type
_entity.pdbx_description
1 polymer ?
#
loop_
_entity_poly.entity_id
_entity_poly.type
_entity_poly.pdbx_seq_one_letter_code
_entity_poly.pdbx_strand_id
1 'polypeptide(L)'
;GRHLWLRATGSTLGSQFIDTFVVLTVAFAGQLALGEIVAITLFNYGYNVGIAVAITPLVYAAHAAIDRYLGHDLATRLEESAEAS
;
A
#
# COMPACT_ATOMS: atom_id res chain seq x y z
N GLY A 1 -7.15 9.74 14.97
CA GLY A 1 -5.98 10.27 14.23
C GLY A 1 -5.69 9.41 13.01
N ARG A 2 -6.16 9.82 11.83
CA ARG A 2 -6.20 9.00 10.60
C ARG A 2 -4.85 8.89 9.85
N HIS A 3 -3.80 9.56 10.32
CA HIS A 3 -2.47 9.59 9.69
C HIS A 3 -1.36 8.83 10.47
N LEU A 4 -1.68 8.26 11.64
CA LEU A 4 -0.67 7.56 12.45
C LEU A 4 -0.12 6.32 11.72
N TRP A 5 -0.98 5.64 10.96
CA TRP A 5 -0.61 4.50 10.12
C TRP A 5 0.40 4.88 9.03
N LEU A 6 0.23 6.05 8.40
CA LEU A 6 1.17 6.54 7.38
C LEU A 6 2.58 6.74 7.95
N ARG A 7 2.68 7.17 9.21
CA ARG A 7 3.95 7.36 9.91
C ARG A 7 4.59 6.04 10.33
N ALA A 8 3.79 5.09 10.80
CA ALA A 8 4.26 3.76 11.18
C ALA A 8 4.74 2.97 9.95
N THR A 9 3.92 2.91 8.89
CA THR A 9 4.26 2.25 7.63
C THR A 9 5.41 2.96 6.92
N GLY A 10 5.43 4.30 6.94
CA GLY A 10 6.54 5.09 6.38
C GLY A 10 7.88 4.80 7.07
N SER A 11 7.88 4.63 8.39
CA SER A 11 9.09 4.23 9.12
C SER A 11 9.56 2.83 8.74
N THR A 12 8.65 1.86 8.60
CA THR A 12 9.00 0.50 8.19
C THR A 12 9.52 0.44 6.75
N LEU A 13 8.89 1.20 5.84
CA LEU A 13 9.31 1.31 4.44
C LEU A 13 10.68 1.99 4.32
N GLY A 14 10.94 3.03 5.12
CA GLY A 14 12.25 3.68 5.17
C GLY A 14 13.36 2.75 5.65
N SER A 15 13.09 1.93 6.67
CA SER A 15 14.04 0.92 7.14
C SER A 15 14.32 -0.16 6.09
N GLN A 16 13.28 -0.68 5.44
CA GLN A 16 13.43 -1.66 4.34
C GLN A 16 14.20 -1.08 3.17
N PHE A 17 14.00 0.20 2.86
CA PHE A 17 14.74 0.88 1.81
C PHE A 17 16.24 0.93 2.11
N ILE A 18 16.63 1.38 3.30
CA ILE A 18 18.05 1.47 3.65
C ILE A 18 18.69 0.08 3.69
N ASP A 19 18.00 -0.92 4.25
CA ASP A 19 18.47 -2.30 4.25
C ASP A 19 18.73 -2.81 2.83
N THR A 20 17.72 -2.71 1.95
CA THR A 20 17.81 -3.18 0.56
C THR A 20 18.83 -2.38 -0.26
N PHE A 21 18.91 -1.05 -0.05
CA PHE A 21 19.89 -0.18 -0.70
C PHE A 21 21.32 -0.56 -0.35
N VAL A 22 21.60 -0.73 0.94
CA VAL A 22 22.94 -1.10 1.41
C VAL A 22 23.28 -2.51 0.93
N VAL A 23 22.33 -3.46 0.98
CA VAL A 23 22.54 -4.82 0.46
C VAL A 23 22.85 -4.81 -1.04
N LEU A 24 22.08 -4.11 -1.87
CA LEU A 24 22.36 -3.99 -3.31
C LEU A 24 23.70 -3.30 -3.57
N THR A 25 23.99 -2.23 -2.83
CA THR A 25 25.24 -1.48 -2.98
C THR A 25 26.44 -2.35 -2.67
N VAL A 26 26.41 -3.14 -1.59
CA VAL A 26 27.51 -4.03 -1.21
C VAL A 26 27.57 -5.27 -2.11
N ALA A 27 26.43 -5.87 -2.44
CA ALA A 27 26.37 -7.09 -3.25
C ALA A 27 26.84 -6.88 -4.69
N PHE A 28 26.53 -5.71 -5.28
CA PHE A 28 26.89 -5.39 -6.67
C PHE A 28 28.02 -4.35 -6.78
N ALA A 29 28.69 -4.02 -5.67
CA ALA A 29 29.86 -3.16 -5.66
C ALA A 29 30.93 -3.73 -6.61
N GLY A 30 31.23 -2.99 -7.69
CA GLY A 30 32.21 -3.39 -8.69
C GLY A 30 31.67 -4.29 -9.81
N GLN A 31 30.41 -4.73 -9.75
CA GLN A 31 29.73 -5.43 -10.85
C GLN A 31 28.80 -4.50 -11.64
N LEU A 32 28.09 -3.60 -10.96
CA LEU A 32 27.20 -2.61 -11.55
C LEU A 32 27.75 -1.20 -11.33
N ALA A 33 27.44 -0.28 -12.24
CA ALA A 33 27.75 1.13 -12.01
C ALA A 33 26.95 1.64 -10.80
N LEU A 34 27.55 2.50 -9.98
CA LEU A 34 26.83 3.14 -8.86
C LEU A 34 25.53 3.83 -9.33
N GLY A 35 25.53 4.37 -10.56
CA GLY A 35 24.34 4.96 -11.17
C GLY A 35 23.20 3.94 -11.37
N GLU A 36 23.50 2.70 -11.74
CA GLU A 36 22.49 1.64 -11.90
C GLU A 36 21.93 1.20 -10.55
N ILE A 37 22.79 1.02 -9.54
CA ILE A 37 22.38 0.65 -8.17
C ILE A 37 21.45 1.71 -7.59
N VAL A 38 21.80 2.99 -7.76
CA VAL A 38 20.96 4.12 -7.33
C VAL A 38 19.65 4.14 -8.12
N ALA A 39 19.68 3.96 -9.45
CA ALA A 39 18.47 3.94 -10.26
C ALA A 39 17.51 2.80 -9.85
N ILE A 40 18.02 1.57 -9.66
CA ILE A 40 17.22 0.42 -9.22
C ILE A 40 16.59 0.68 -7.86
N THR A 41 17.37 1.22 -6.93
CA THR A 41 16.90 1.46 -5.57
C THR A 41 15.86 2.60 -5.54
N LEU A 42 16.09 3.67 -6.30
CA LEU A 42 15.15 4.78 -6.41
C LEU A 42 13.85 4.36 -7.10
N PHE A 43 13.92 3.50 -8.12
CA PHE A 43 12.75 2.95 -8.80
C PHE A 43 11.94 2.04 -7.87
N ASN A 44 12.61 1.15 -7.13
CA ASN A 44 11.97 0.27 -6.16
C ASN A 44 11.27 1.07 -5.03
N TYR A 45 11.92 2.12 -4.54
CA TYR A 45 11.34 3.00 -3.54
C TYR A 45 10.17 3.84 -4.07
N GLY A 46 10.34 4.42 -5.26
CA GLY A 46 9.29 5.18 -5.95
C GLY A 46 8.05 4.33 -6.20
N TYR A 47 8.23 3.05 -6.55
CA TYR A 47 7.14 2.09 -6.69
C TYR A 47 6.43 1.81 -5.35
N ASN A 48 7.18 1.54 -4.28
CA ASN A 48 6.61 1.32 -2.95
C ASN A 48 5.80 2.52 -2.44
N VAL A 49 6.35 3.73 -2.57
CA VAL A 49 5.67 4.97 -2.19
C VAL A 49 4.46 5.22 -3.10
N GLY A 50 4.61 5.01 -4.41
CA GLY A 50 3.54 5.13 -5.38
C GLY A 50 2.37 4.18 -5.08
N ILE A 51 2.66 2.92 -4.75
CA ILE A 51 1.65 1.95 -4.31
C ILE A 51 0.99 2.39 -3.01
N ALA A 52 1.74 2.81 -2.00
CA ALA A 52 1.16 3.25 -0.73
C ALA A 52 0.19 4.44 -0.90
N VAL A 53 0.57 5.39 -1.75
CA VAL A 53 -0.26 6.54 -2.12
C VAL A 53 -1.47 6.11 -2.95
N ALA A 54 -1.34 5.13 -3.85
CA ALA A 54 -2.42 4.64 -4.70
C ALA A 54 -3.41 3.71 -3.98
N ILE A 55 -2.95 2.88 -3.04
CA ILE A 55 -3.80 1.99 -2.24
C ILE A 55 -4.77 2.77 -1.38
N THR A 56 -4.37 3.94 -0.87
CA THR A 56 -5.23 4.77 0.00
C THR A 56 -6.54 5.20 -0.69
N PRO A 57 -6.53 5.85 -1.88
CA PRO A 57 -7.73 6.15 -2.62
C PRO A 57 -8.39 4.90 -3.20
N LEU A 58 -7.62 3.87 -3.59
CA LEU A 58 -8.19 2.63 -4.12
C LEU A 58 -9.05 1.89 -3.09
N VAL A 59 -8.61 1.79 -1.84
CA VAL A 59 -9.36 1.14 -0.75
C VAL A 59 -10.63 1.93 -0.42
N TYR A 60 -10.57 3.26 -0.45
CA TYR A 60 -11.75 4.11 -0.28
C TYR A 60 -12.73 3.94 -1.45
N ALA A 61 -12.23 3.89 -2.68
CA ALA A 61 -13.04 3.66 -3.87
C ALA A 61 -13.68 2.25 -3.85
N ALA A 62 -12.92 1.23 -3.42
CA ALA A 62 -13.42 -0.12 -3.26
C ALA A 62 -14.51 -0.20 -2.17
N HIS A 63 -14.33 0.45 -1.02
CA HIS A 63 -15.40 0.54 -0.01
C HIS A 63 -16.64 1.24 -0.56
N ALA A 64 -16.48 2.35 -1.28
CA ALA A 64 -17.61 3.04 -1.89
C ALA A 64 -18.33 2.20 -2.95
N ALA A 65 -17.59 1.40 -3.72
CA ALA A 65 -18.17 0.47 -4.71
C ALA A 65 -18.89 -0.70 -4.02
N ILE A 66 -18.28 -1.28 -2.99
CA ILE A 66 -18.87 -2.39 -2.22
C ILE A 66 -20.12 -1.92 -1.47
N ASP A 67 -20.11 -0.75 -0.80
CA ASP A 67 -21.30 -0.20 -0.15
C ASP A 67 -22.45 0.02 -1.14
N ARG A 68 -22.14 0.47 -2.37
CA ARG A 68 -23.15 0.66 -3.41
C ARG A 68 -23.75 -0.64 -3.92
N TYR A 69 -22.93 -1.69 -3.99
CA TYR A 69 -23.33 -2.98 -4.55
C TYR A 69 -23.97 -3.89 -3.50
N LEU A 70 -23.39 -3.95 -2.31
CA LEU A 70 -23.80 -4.80 -1.19
C LEU A 70 -24.83 -4.13 -0.28
N GLY A 71 -24.91 -2.79 -0.27
CA GLY A 71 -25.90 -2.05 0.52
C GLY A 71 -27.35 -2.32 0.09
N HIS A 72 -27.58 -2.63 -1.19
CA HIS A 72 -28.90 -3.04 -1.65
C HIS A 72 -29.28 -4.43 -1.12
N ASP A 73 -28.34 -5.37 -1.18
CA ASP A 73 -28.50 -6.76 -0.72
C ASP A 73 -28.60 -6.86 0.81
N LEU A 74 -27.82 -6.06 1.54
CA LEU A 74 -27.79 -6.05 3.00
C LEU A 74 -29.06 -5.40 3.59
N ALA A 75 -29.57 -4.32 2.96
CA ALA A 75 -30.81 -3.68 3.38
C ALA A 75 -32.00 -4.66 3.26
N THR A 76 -32.11 -5.36 2.14
CA THR A 76 -33.16 -6.37 1.93
C THR A 76 -33.05 -7.53 2.92
N ARG A 77 -31.84 -8.04 3.21
CA ARG A 77 -31.69 -9.13 4.20
C ARG A 77 -32.00 -8.71 5.63
N LEU A 78 -31.74 -7.45 5.98
CA LEU A 78 -32.09 -6.92 7.31
C LEU A 78 -33.60 -6.79 7.47
N GLU A 79 -34.33 -6.35 6.44
CA GLU A 79 -35.79 -6.32 6.41
C GLU A 79 -36.39 -7.73 6.54
N GLU A 80 -35.91 -8.70 5.75
CA GLU A 80 -36.36 -10.09 5.82
C GLU A 80 -36.09 -10.74 7.19
N SER A 81 -34.94 -10.46 7.81
CA SER A 81 -34.62 -10.99 9.14
C SER A 81 -35.44 -10.36 10.27
N ALA A 82 -35.89 -9.11 10.08
CA ALA A 82 -36.73 -8.38 11.01
C ALA A 82 -38.21 -8.78 10.91
N GLU A 83 -38.68 -9.18 9.73
CA GLU A 83 -40.02 -9.74 9.53
C GLU A 83 -40.13 -11.21 9.95
N ALA A 84 -39.00 -11.93 9.97
CA ALA A 84 -38.93 -13.32 10.42
C ALA A 84 -38.79 -13.51 11.95
N SER A 85 -38.71 -12.43 12.73
CA SER A 85 -38.63 -12.43 14.20
C SER A 85 -39.90 -11.89 14.84
#